data_AF-A0A3N2R3V7-F1
#
_entry.id   AF-A0A3N2R3V7-F1
#
_cell.length_a   1.000
_cell.length_b   1.000
_cell.length_c   1.000
_cell.angle_alpha   90.00
_cell.angle_beta   90.00
_cell.angle_gamma   90.00
#
_symmetry.space_group_name_H-M   'P 1'
#
loop_
_entity.id
_entity.type
_entity.pdbx_description
1 polymer ?
#
loop_
_entity_poly.entity_id
_entity_poly.type
_entity_poly.pdbx_seq_one_letter_code
_entity_poly.pdbx_strand_id
1 'polypeptide(L)'
;MRAIKHRLLVPAALAAALVASPLVWSGEHRDCGPGDMPPQHHGDRDHRGDRGEMMKHRFDEMAERLKLTEAQRGQVLDIFKKSREERKAQFEAMRDQDRPMLNSGDPTSDEYKDRVEAAAKQAADVARQRVEARAEQYQAIYKVLNDEQRQAWANMQEERELFGGPEHHGPGPKGPHGPDDRDGA
;
A
#
# COMPACT_ATOMS: atom_id res chain seq x y z
N MET A 1 7.90 -47.57 -5.32
CA MET A 1 6.50 -47.60 -4.82
C MET A 1 6.49 -47.96 -3.34
N ARG A 2 5.54 -47.38 -2.58
CA ARG A 2 5.27 -47.46 -1.12
C ARG A 2 6.09 -46.52 -0.22
N ALA A 3 5.53 -45.77 0.72
CA ALA A 3 4.15 -45.36 0.99
C ALA A 3 4.21 -44.19 1.99
N ILE A 4 3.52 -43.10 1.70
CA ILE A 4 3.37 -41.92 2.56
C ILE A 4 2.37 -42.26 3.67
N LYS A 5 2.72 -42.03 4.94
CA LYS A 5 1.79 -42.13 6.07
C LYS A 5 1.44 -40.73 6.55
N HIS A 6 0.28 -40.24 6.11
CA HIS A 6 -0.37 -39.07 6.69
C HIS A 6 -0.92 -39.44 8.07
N ARG A 7 -0.63 -38.62 9.08
CA ARG A 7 -1.36 -38.59 10.34
C ARG A 7 -2.07 -37.24 10.44
N LEU A 8 -3.33 -37.27 10.04
CA LEU A 8 -4.37 -36.34 10.47
C LEU A 8 -4.47 -36.36 12.00
N LEU A 9 -4.63 -35.19 12.61
CA LEU A 9 -5.39 -34.99 13.85
C LEU A 9 -5.68 -33.49 14.02
N VAL A 10 -6.92 -33.12 13.69
CA VAL A 10 -7.60 -31.89 14.11
C VAL A 10 -8.38 -32.24 15.38
N PRO A 11 -8.48 -31.33 16.37
CA PRO A 11 -9.83 -31.01 16.84
C PRO A 11 -10.06 -29.50 17.04
N ALA A 12 -11.23 -29.09 16.58
CA ALA A 12 -11.87 -27.81 16.88
C ALA A 12 -12.34 -27.76 18.34
N ALA A 13 -12.24 -26.59 18.97
CA ALA A 13 -12.99 -26.26 20.17
C ALA A 13 -13.49 -24.80 20.07
N LEU A 14 -14.79 -24.69 19.80
CA LEU A 14 -15.60 -23.47 19.86
C LEU A 14 -16.16 -23.37 21.28
N ALA A 15 -15.93 -22.27 22.00
CA ALA A 15 -16.70 -21.93 23.20
C ALA A 15 -16.75 -20.41 23.38
N ALA A 16 -17.93 -19.85 23.14
CA ALA A 16 -18.28 -18.46 23.45
C ALA A 16 -18.62 -18.32 24.94
N ALA A 17 -18.15 -17.25 25.57
CA ALA A 17 -18.67 -16.79 26.87
C ALA A 17 -18.69 -15.24 26.89
N LEU A 18 -19.88 -14.70 26.70
CA LEU A 18 -20.27 -13.31 26.96
C LEU A 18 -20.69 -13.20 28.42
N VAL A 19 -20.03 -12.37 29.24
CA VAL A 19 -20.59 -11.86 30.50
C VAL A 19 -20.14 -10.41 30.71
N ALA A 20 -21.13 -9.59 31.06
CA ALA A 20 -21.12 -8.15 31.20
C ALA A 20 -20.33 -7.62 32.41
N SER A 21 -19.72 -6.44 32.25
CA SER A 21 -19.27 -5.59 33.37
C SER A 21 -20.11 -4.30 33.38
N PRO A 22 -20.63 -3.86 34.53
CA PRO A 22 -21.44 -2.66 34.65
C PRO A 22 -20.60 -1.38 34.61
N LEU A 23 -21.24 -0.32 34.10
CA LEU A 23 -20.80 1.08 34.03
C LEU A 23 -20.45 1.64 35.41
N VAL A 24 -19.37 2.44 35.49
CA VAL A 24 -19.33 3.79 36.08
C VAL A 24 -17.91 4.35 35.95
N TRP A 25 -17.75 5.41 35.16
CA TRP A 25 -16.84 6.50 35.49
C TRP A 25 -17.49 7.80 35.05
N SER A 26 -18.01 8.53 36.03
CA SER A 26 -18.48 9.90 35.88
C SER A 26 -17.27 10.80 35.66
N GLY A 27 -17.13 11.34 34.45
CA GLY A 27 -16.17 12.38 34.10
C GLY A 27 -16.93 13.66 33.79
N GLU A 28 -16.92 14.56 34.76
CA GLU A 28 -17.50 15.90 34.77
C GLU A 28 -17.18 16.69 33.48
N HIS A 29 -18.23 17.09 32.76
CA HIS A 29 -18.12 17.98 31.61
C HIS A 29 -17.80 19.38 32.12
N ARG A 30 -16.51 19.73 32.14
CA ARG A 30 -16.08 21.10 32.39
C ARG A 30 -16.34 21.91 31.13
N ASP A 31 -17.28 22.84 31.23
CA ASP A 31 -17.43 23.96 30.32
C ASP A 31 -16.10 24.73 30.21
N CYS A 32 -15.37 24.53 29.11
CA CYS A 32 -14.30 25.41 28.70
C CYS A 32 -14.89 26.44 27.72
N GLY A 33 -15.02 27.68 28.20
CA GLY A 33 -15.53 28.81 27.44
C GLY A 33 -14.65 29.22 26.24
N PRO A 34 -15.13 30.16 25.41
CA PRO A 34 -14.51 30.52 24.15
C PRO A 34 -13.36 31.50 24.42
N GLY A 35 -12.13 31.01 24.40
CA GLY A 35 -10.94 31.85 24.50
C GLY A 35 -9.70 31.02 24.22
N ASP A 36 -8.90 31.49 23.26
CA ASP A 36 -7.52 31.05 23.04
C ASP A 36 -7.31 29.67 22.37
N MET A 37 -7.90 29.47 21.18
CA MET A 37 -7.27 28.56 20.21
C MET A 37 -6.24 29.35 19.38
N PRO A 38 -4.96 28.93 19.33
CA PRO A 38 -3.97 29.56 18.46
C PRO A 38 -4.43 29.44 16.99
N PRO A 39 -4.12 30.44 16.13
CA PRO A 39 -4.55 30.42 14.74
C PRO A 39 -4.07 29.12 14.07
N GLN A 40 -5.04 28.27 13.72
CA GLN A 40 -4.80 27.10 12.90
C GLN A 40 -4.36 27.61 11.53
N HIS A 41 -3.05 27.58 11.29
CA HIS A 41 -2.48 27.76 9.97
C HIS A 41 -3.06 26.68 9.04
N HIS A 42 -4.02 27.07 8.21
CA HIS A 42 -4.42 26.30 7.04
C HIS A 42 -3.25 26.28 6.06
N GLY A 43 -2.33 25.34 6.25
CA GLY A 43 -1.23 25.11 5.32
C GLY A 43 -1.78 24.73 3.94
N ASP A 44 -1.35 25.50 2.96
CA ASP A 44 -1.65 25.37 1.54
C ASP A 44 -1.55 23.92 1.06
N ARG A 45 -2.61 23.43 0.41
CA ARG A 45 -2.65 22.11 -0.25
C ARG A 45 -1.97 22.14 -1.62
N ASP A 46 -0.74 22.65 -1.68
CA ASP A 46 0.06 22.72 -2.90
C ASP A 46 1.20 21.69 -2.95
N HIS A 47 1.14 20.64 -2.13
CA HIS A 47 2.07 19.51 -2.23
C HIS A 47 1.67 18.50 -3.32
N ARG A 48 1.41 18.98 -4.55
CA ARG A 48 1.70 18.15 -5.73
C ARG A 48 3.22 18.15 -5.94
N GLY A 49 3.94 17.53 -5.00
CA GLY A 49 5.37 17.29 -5.17
C GLY A 49 5.58 16.60 -6.52
N ASP A 50 6.49 17.15 -7.31
CA ASP A 50 6.85 16.56 -8.60
C ASP A 50 7.22 15.10 -8.34
N ARG A 51 6.49 14.17 -8.96
CA ARG A 51 6.74 12.72 -8.77
C ARG A 51 8.18 12.36 -9.15
N GLY A 52 8.82 13.16 -10.01
CA GLY A 52 10.24 13.05 -10.35
C GLY A 52 11.15 13.42 -9.18
N GLU A 53 10.87 14.50 -8.46
CA GLU A 53 11.67 14.93 -7.32
C GLU A 53 11.60 13.93 -6.16
N MET A 54 10.40 13.41 -5.85
CA MET A 54 10.27 12.37 -4.84
C MET A 54 11.06 11.10 -5.20
N MET A 55 11.07 10.70 -6.47
CA MET A 55 11.85 9.54 -6.92
C MET A 55 13.35 9.78 -6.80
N LYS A 56 13.81 10.98 -7.19
CA LYS A 56 15.22 11.38 -7.06
C LYS A 56 15.66 11.32 -5.60
N HIS A 57 14.88 11.93 -4.70
CA HIS A 57 15.16 11.89 -3.27
C HIS A 57 15.28 10.47 -2.73
N ARG A 58 14.36 9.57 -3.08
CA ARG A 58 14.40 8.16 -2.64
C ARG A 58 15.60 7.40 -3.18
N PHE A 59 16.04 7.72 -4.40
CA PHE A 59 17.25 7.15 -4.98
C PHE A 59 18.49 7.65 -4.25
N ASP A 60 18.58 8.96 -4.01
CA ASP A 60 19.72 9.59 -3.35
C ASP A 60 19.91 9.03 -1.94
N GLU A 61 18.83 8.94 -1.15
CA GLU A 61 18.84 8.34 0.20
C GLU A 61 19.32 6.89 0.17
N MET A 62 18.85 6.09 -0.79
CA MET A 62 19.26 4.70 -0.94
C MET A 62 20.73 4.58 -1.35
N ALA A 63 21.19 5.42 -2.27
CA ALA A 63 22.57 5.44 -2.72
C ALA A 63 23.54 5.83 -1.59
N GLU A 64 23.14 6.76 -0.72
CA GLU A 64 23.90 7.15 0.47
C GLU A 64 23.94 6.02 1.51
N ARG A 65 22.80 5.40 1.81
CA ARG A 65 22.75 4.26 2.76
C ARG A 65 23.60 3.08 2.32
N LEU A 66 23.63 2.80 1.01
CA LEU A 66 24.47 1.75 0.43
C LEU A 66 25.90 2.20 0.12
N LYS A 67 26.23 3.49 0.34
CA LYS A 67 27.54 4.08 0.01
C LYS A 67 27.98 3.71 -1.42
N LEU A 68 27.08 3.87 -2.39
CA LEU A 68 27.35 3.50 -3.78
C LEU A 68 28.46 4.38 -4.35
N THR A 69 29.40 3.77 -5.07
CA THR A 69 30.37 4.49 -5.89
C THR A 69 29.68 5.22 -7.05
N GLU A 70 30.33 6.23 -7.64
CA GLU A 70 29.79 6.96 -8.80
C GLU A 70 29.40 6.02 -9.96
N ALA A 71 30.25 5.01 -10.22
CA ALA A 71 29.99 3.99 -11.24
C ALA A 71 28.77 3.13 -10.91
N GLN A 72 28.63 2.68 -9.66
CA GLN A 72 27.47 1.91 -9.21
C GLN A 72 26.18 2.76 -9.21
N ARG A 73 26.27 4.04 -8.82
CA ARG A 73 25.13 4.98 -8.87
C ARG A 73 24.55 5.06 -10.28
N GLY A 74 25.39 5.21 -11.30
CA GLY A 74 24.95 5.20 -12.70
C GLY A 74 24.21 3.92 -13.08
N GLN A 75 24.81 2.76 -12.81
CA GLN A 75 24.21 1.45 -13.12
C GLN A 75 22.87 1.23 -12.41
N VAL A 76 22.80 1.55 -11.12
CA VAL A 76 21.56 1.39 -10.34
C VAL A 76 20.49 2.37 -10.82
N LEU A 77 20.85 3.62 -11.13
CA LEU A 77 19.91 4.61 -11.67
C LEU A 77 19.29 4.15 -12.98
N ASP A 78 20.09 3.56 -13.88
CA ASP A 78 19.60 3.05 -15.16
C ASP A 78 18.66 1.85 -14.97
N ILE A 79 18.94 0.97 -14.00
CA ILE A 79 18.01 -0.10 -13.59
C ILE A 79 16.66 0.49 -13.14
N PHE A 80 16.67 1.56 -12.33
CA PHE A 80 15.44 2.22 -11.87
C PHE A 80 14.67 2.90 -13.02
N LYS A 81 15.37 3.56 -13.94
CA LYS A 81 14.76 4.20 -15.11
C LYS A 81 14.08 3.16 -16.00
N LYS A 82 14.77 2.09 -16.36
CA LYS A 82 14.21 0.99 -17.15
C LYS A 82 12.97 0.39 -16.48
N SER A 83 13.06 0.05 -15.20
CA SER A 83 11.94 -0.50 -14.42
C SER A 83 10.76 0.48 -14.29
N ARG A 84 11.01 1.79 -14.39
CA ARG A 84 9.96 2.83 -14.39
C ARG A 84 9.27 2.90 -15.75
N GLU A 85 10.03 2.88 -16.84
CA GLU A 85 9.50 2.89 -18.20
C GLU A 85 8.62 1.67 -18.48
N GLU A 86 9.09 0.48 -18.08
CA GLU A 86 8.32 -0.77 -18.19
C GLU A 86 7.01 -0.70 -17.39
N ARG A 87 7.05 -0.22 -16.15
CA ARG A 87 5.84 -0.01 -15.34
C ARG A 87 4.91 1.05 -15.92
N LYS A 88 5.46 2.12 -16.52
CA LYS A 88 4.67 3.16 -17.16
C LYS A 88 3.91 2.58 -18.35
N ALA A 89 4.59 1.83 -19.21
CA ALA A 89 3.97 1.15 -20.35
C ALA A 89 2.89 0.15 -19.91
N GLN A 90 3.16 -0.64 -18.86
CA GLN A 90 2.15 -1.54 -18.26
C GLN A 90 0.94 -0.75 -17.71
N PHE A 91 1.17 0.35 -17.01
CA PHE A 91 0.09 1.18 -16.47
C PHE A 91 -0.76 1.82 -17.58
N GLU A 92 -0.13 2.28 -18.66
CA GLU A 92 -0.82 2.82 -19.84
C GLU A 92 -1.66 1.73 -20.51
N ALA A 93 -1.09 0.55 -20.75
CA ALA A 93 -1.83 -0.59 -21.30
C ALA A 93 -3.03 -0.99 -20.43
N MET A 94 -2.90 -0.93 -19.11
CA MET A 94 -4.00 -1.21 -18.18
C MET A 94 -5.02 -0.06 -18.08
N ARG A 95 -4.60 1.17 -18.31
CA ARG A 95 -5.49 2.34 -18.32
C ARG A 95 -6.36 2.36 -19.58
N ASP A 96 -5.77 1.93 -20.70
CA ASP A 96 -6.44 1.84 -21.99
C ASP A 96 -7.31 0.58 -22.10
N GLN A 97 -7.06 -0.44 -21.27
CA GLN A 97 -8.03 -1.51 -21.04
C GLN A 97 -9.20 -0.98 -20.23
N ASP A 98 -10.42 -1.13 -20.75
CA ASP A 98 -11.65 -0.78 -20.05
C ASP A 98 -11.64 -1.40 -18.65
N ARG A 99 -11.65 -0.54 -17.62
CA ARG A 99 -11.76 -1.01 -16.24
C ARG A 99 -13.06 -1.81 -16.15
N PRO A 100 -13.02 -3.09 -15.71
CA PRO A 100 -14.22 -3.91 -15.69
C PRO A 100 -15.27 -3.19 -14.83
N MET A 101 -16.41 -2.86 -15.43
CA MET A 101 -17.51 -2.21 -14.73
C MET A 101 -18.23 -3.25 -13.85
N LEU A 102 -17.61 -3.59 -12.72
CA LEU A 102 -18.11 -4.59 -11.78
C LEU A 102 -19.30 -4.07 -10.95
N ASN A 103 -19.56 -2.76 -10.97
CA ASN A 103 -20.67 -2.14 -10.24
C ASN A 103 -21.88 -1.84 -11.13
N SER A 104 -21.93 -2.40 -12.34
CA SER A 104 -23.03 -2.21 -13.28
C SER A 104 -23.54 -3.53 -13.88
N GLY A 105 -24.81 -3.55 -14.26
CA GLY A 105 -25.52 -4.73 -14.76
C GLY A 105 -26.22 -5.52 -13.65
N ASP A 106 -26.75 -6.67 -14.00
CA ASP A 106 -27.43 -7.58 -13.07
C ASP A 106 -26.40 -8.52 -12.42
N PRO A 107 -26.15 -8.43 -11.10
CA PRO A 107 -25.17 -9.27 -10.41
C PRO A 107 -25.56 -10.75 -10.33
N THR A 108 -26.80 -11.10 -10.68
CA THR A 108 -27.28 -12.49 -10.69
C THR A 108 -27.15 -13.17 -12.05
N SER A 109 -26.88 -12.40 -13.12
CA SER A 109 -26.77 -12.91 -14.48
C SER A 109 -25.46 -13.67 -14.71
N ASP A 110 -25.49 -14.61 -15.66
CA ASP A 110 -24.28 -15.34 -16.04
C ASP A 110 -23.26 -14.43 -16.73
N GLU A 111 -23.69 -13.40 -17.47
CA GLU A 111 -22.76 -12.43 -18.07
C GLU A 111 -22.01 -11.60 -17.02
N TYR A 112 -22.64 -11.31 -15.87
CA TYR A 112 -21.93 -10.66 -14.77
C TYR A 112 -20.85 -11.56 -14.18
N LYS A 113 -21.14 -12.85 -13.99
CA LYS A 113 -20.15 -13.83 -13.52
C LYS A 113 -18.96 -13.93 -14.46
N ASP A 114 -19.19 -14.01 -15.77
CA ASP A 114 -18.13 -14.07 -16.78
C ASP A 114 -17.25 -12.81 -16.75
N ARG A 115 -17.86 -11.62 -16.59
CA ARG A 115 -17.11 -10.36 -16.45
C ARG A 115 -16.26 -10.33 -15.19
N VAL A 116 -16.78 -10.82 -14.06
CA VAL A 116 -16.03 -10.92 -12.79
C VAL A 116 -14.86 -11.88 -12.94
N GLU A 117 -15.06 -13.05 -13.57
CA GLU A 117 -14.01 -14.04 -13.79
C GLU A 117 -12.88 -13.46 -14.68
N ALA A 118 -13.25 -12.81 -15.79
CA ALA A 118 -12.27 -12.15 -16.66
C ALA A 118 -11.48 -11.07 -15.93
N ALA A 119 -12.16 -10.23 -15.14
CA ALA A 119 -11.53 -9.20 -14.31
C ALA A 119 -10.58 -9.79 -13.26
N ALA A 120 -10.98 -10.87 -12.59
CA ALA A 120 -10.16 -11.55 -11.61
C ALA A 120 -8.90 -12.16 -12.23
N LYS A 121 -9.03 -12.80 -13.40
CA LYS A 121 -7.89 -13.35 -14.15
C LYS A 121 -6.90 -12.25 -14.56
N GLN A 122 -7.39 -11.15 -15.09
CA GLN A 122 -6.55 -10.00 -15.46
C GLN A 122 -5.83 -9.43 -14.23
N ALA A 123 -6.54 -9.29 -13.10
CA ALA A 123 -5.93 -8.83 -11.86
C ALA A 123 -4.82 -9.78 -11.36
N ALA A 124 -5.03 -11.10 -11.46
CA ALA A 124 -4.04 -12.10 -11.11
C ALA A 124 -2.79 -12.02 -12.00
N ASP A 125 -2.96 -11.88 -13.31
CA ASP A 125 -1.85 -11.73 -14.26
C ASP A 125 -1.01 -10.48 -13.97
N VAL A 126 -1.67 -9.36 -13.67
CA VAL A 126 -0.98 -8.11 -13.30
C VAL A 126 -0.23 -8.26 -11.98
N ALA A 127 -0.84 -8.90 -10.98
CA ALA A 127 -0.18 -9.16 -9.71
C ALA A 127 1.08 -10.02 -9.91
N ARG A 128 1.00 -11.06 -10.74
CA ARG A 128 2.15 -11.89 -11.12
C ARG A 128 3.25 -11.07 -11.79
N GLN A 129 2.92 -10.28 -12.81
CA GLN A 129 3.89 -9.42 -13.50
C GLN A 129 4.58 -8.43 -12.56
N ARG A 130 3.86 -7.88 -11.57
CA ARG A 130 4.45 -6.98 -10.58
C ARG A 130 5.46 -7.67 -9.68
N VAL A 131 5.19 -8.91 -9.27
CA VAL A 131 6.12 -9.70 -8.45
C VAL A 131 7.36 -10.06 -9.26
N GLU A 132 7.17 -10.54 -10.49
CA GLU A 132 8.26 -10.88 -11.42
C GLU A 132 9.16 -9.65 -11.68
N ALA A 133 8.59 -8.51 -12.08
CA ALA A 133 9.34 -7.28 -12.33
C ALA A 133 10.09 -6.77 -11.08
N ARG A 134 9.49 -6.91 -9.88
CA ARG A 134 10.17 -6.56 -8.62
C ARG A 134 11.36 -7.48 -8.35
N ALA A 135 11.20 -8.78 -8.59
CA ALA A 135 12.27 -9.76 -8.41
C ALA A 135 13.42 -9.52 -9.40
N GLU A 136 13.11 -9.25 -10.66
CA GLU A 136 14.10 -8.91 -11.70
C GLU A 136 14.87 -7.63 -11.35
N GLN A 137 14.16 -6.58 -10.93
CA GLN A 137 14.79 -5.34 -10.48
C GLN A 137 15.71 -5.58 -9.28
N TYR A 138 15.25 -6.35 -8.28
CA TYR A 138 16.05 -6.70 -7.11
C TYR A 138 17.32 -7.45 -7.52
N GLN A 139 17.19 -8.46 -8.39
CA GLN A 139 18.31 -9.25 -8.89
C GLN A 139 19.32 -8.37 -9.66
N ALA A 140 18.83 -7.43 -10.48
CA ALA A 140 19.68 -6.50 -11.23
C ALA A 140 20.50 -5.60 -10.30
N ILE A 141 19.88 -5.06 -9.25
CA ILE A 141 20.58 -4.25 -8.24
C ILE A 141 21.61 -5.10 -7.50
N TYR A 142 21.23 -6.31 -7.05
CA TYR A 142 22.09 -7.20 -6.27
C TYR A 142 23.40 -7.57 -6.99
N LYS A 143 23.38 -7.64 -8.33
CA LYS A 143 24.56 -7.89 -9.18
C LYS A 143 25.56 -6.72 -9.20
N VAL A 144 25.11 -5.50 -8.94
CA VAL A 144 25.95 -4.28 -8.91
C VAL A 144 26.60 -4.07 -7.54
N LEU A 145 25.97 -4.59 -6.49
CA LEU A 145 26.43 -4.42 -5.11
C LEU A 145 27.54 -5.41 -4.75
N ASN A 146 28.48 -4.96 -3.90
CA ASN A 146 29.44 -5.85 -3.24
C ASN A 146 28.81 -6.55 -2.00
N ASP A 147 29.55 -7.45 -1.34
CA ASP A 147 29.02 -8.22 -0.20
C ASP A 147 28.50 -7.38 0.97
N GLU A 148 29.24 -6.35 1.37
CA GLU A 148 28.85 -5.45 2.46
C GLU A 148 27.58 -4.67 2.11
N GLN A 149 27.50 -4.18 0.88
CA GLN A 149 26.35 -3.46 0.35
C GLN A 149 25.12 -4.36 0.22
N ARG A 150 25.31 -5.64 -0.15
CA ARG A 150 24.23 -6.63 -0.22
C ARG A 150 23.59 -6.86 1.15
N GLN A 151 24.39 -6.91 2.21
CA GLN A 151 23.88 -7.04 3.57
C GLN A 151 23.10 -5.79 4.01
N ALA A 152 23.64 -4.60 3.75
CA ALA A 152 22.93 -3.35 4.01
C ALA A 152 21.61 -3.27 3.23
N TRP A 153 21.61 -3.72 1.98
CA TRP A 153 20.43 -3.79 1.14
C TRP A 153 19.36 -4.75 1.66
N ALA A 154 19.76 -5.92 2.18
CA ALA A 154 18.85 -6.88 2.79
C ALA A 154 18.15 -6.28 4.03
N ASN A 155 18.91 -5.65 4.92
CA ASN A 155 18.35 -4.97 6.10
C ASN A 155 17.36 -3.87 5.71
N MET A 156 17.68 -3.08 4.67
CA MET A 156 16.77 -2.07 4.14
C MET A 156 15.46 -2.66 3.60
N GLN A 157 15.48 -3.86 3.02
CA GLN A 157 14.25 -4.51 2.56
C GLN A 157 13.42 -5.02 3.74
N GLU A 158 14.07 -5.63 4.74
CA GLU A 158 13.39 -6.12 5.95
C GLU A 158 12.70 -4.98 6.68
N GLU A 159 13.37 -3.84 6.87
CA GLU A 159 12.74 -2.62 7.41
C GLU A 159 11.52 -2.21 6.59
N ARG A 160 11.61 -2.21 5.26
CA ARG A 160 10.47 -1.85 4.40
C ARG A 160 9.32 -2.84 4.48
N GLU A 161 9.57 -4.11 4.76
CA GLU A 161 8.53 -5.11 4.96
C GLU A 161 7.85 -4.92 6.33
N LEU A 162 8.63 -4.60 7.36
CA LEU A 162 8.12 -4.32 8.72
C LEU A 162 7.31 -3.02 8.79
N PHE A 163 7.77 -1.95 8.13
CA PHE A 163 7.12 -0.64 8.13
C PHE A 163 6.17 -0.40 6.94
N GLY A 164 6.12 -1.34 5.99
CA GLY A 164 5.30 -1.25 4.77
C GLY A 164 3.99 -2.03 4.82
N GLY A 165 3.60 -2.55 5.99
CA GLY A 165 2.30 -3.19 6.21
C GLY A 165 1.11 -2.22 6.03
N PRO A 166 -0.13 -2.73 5.91
CA PRO A 166 -1.32 -1.96 5.51
C PRO A 166 -1.87 -0.96 6.56
N GLU A 167 -1.05 -0.44 7.48
CA GLU A 167 -1.49 0.42 8.58
C GLU A 167 -0.69 1.71 8.66
N HIS A 168 -1.16 2.76 7.98
CA HIS A 168 -1.09 4.17 8.46
C HIS A 168 -2.00 5.13 7.65
N HIS A 169 -3.09 4.63 7.07
CA HIS A 169 -4.27 5.47 6.81
C HIS A 169 -5.29 5.21 7.93
N GLY A 170 -4.97 5.66 9.15
CA GLY A 170 -6.01 5.82 10.16
C GLY A 170 -7.10 6.77 9.62
N PRO A 171 -8.38 6.54 9.94
CA PRO A 171 -9.41 7.50 9.61
C PRO A 171 -9.04 8.80 10.33
N GLY A 172 -8.61 9.82 9.56
CA GLY A 172 -8.60 11.17 10.10
C GLY A 172 -9.98 11.46 10.69
N PRO A 173 -10.06 12.13 11.85
CA PRO A 173 -11.33 12.36 12.53
C PRO A 173 -12.31 12.96 11.52
N LYS A 174 -13.36 12.21 11.18
CA LYS A 174 -14.53 12.77 10.50
C LYS A 174 -15.16 13.71 11.53
N GLY A 175 -14.81 14.99 11.44
CA GLY A 175 -15.55 16.03 12.15
C GLY A 175 -17.03 15.90 11.81
N PRO A 176 -17.93 16.24 12.75
CA PRO A 176 -19.36 16.11 12.53
C PRO A 176 -19.74 16.92 11.29
N HIS A 177 -20.36 16.26 10.31
CA HIS A 177 -21.20 16.95 9.34
C HIS A 177 -22.32 17.60 10.14
N GLY A 178 -22.16 18.87 10.46
CA GLY A 178 -23.27 19.72 10.89
C GLY A 178 -24.32 19.78 9.77
N PRO A 179 -25.60 19.91 10.10
CA PRO A 179 -26.67 19.93 9.12
C PRO A 179 -26.42 21.08 8.11
N ASP A 180 -26.52 20.73 6.83
CA ASP A 180 -26.66 21.69 5.74
C ASP A 180 -27.94 22.51 6.00
N ASP A 181 -27.81 23.70 6.57
CA ASP A 181 -28.86 24.72 6.51
C ASP A 181 -28.91 25.26 5.07
N ARG A 182 -29.50 24.46 4.18
CA ARG A 182 -30.05 24.91 2.91
C ARG A 182 -31.55 24.67 2.92
N ASP A 183 -32.25 25.67 3.45
CA ASP A 183 -33.57 26.13 3.04
C ASP A 183 -33.62 27.58 3.57
N GLY A 184 -33.80 28.65 2.80
CA GLY A 184 -34.65 28.80 1.63
C GLY A 184 -35.88 29.61 2.05
N ALA A 185 -35.88 30.90 1.69
CA ALA A 185 -36.94 31.92 1.80
C ALA A 185 -37.09 32.68 3.13
#